data_AF-A0A7Y2EYL9-F1
#
_entry.id   AF-A0A7Y2EYL9-F1
#
_cell.length_a   1.000
_cell.length_b   1.000
_cell.length_c   1.000
_cell.angle_alpha   90.00
_cell.angle_beta   90.00
_cell.angle_gamma   90.00
#
_symmetry.space_group_name_H-M   'P 1'
#
loop_
_entity.id
_entity.type
_entity.pdbx_description
1 polymer ?
#
loop_
_entity_poly.entity_id
_entity_poly.type
_entity_poly.pdbx_seq_one_letter_code
_entity_poly.pdbx_strand_id
1 'polypeptide(L)'
;LLGRVVGEQPSTRVLPASAIRVLAKVVKRAERVRRLPAPLCAEALETIAFGHRYDGRRATLELGLEYTEAEETLRRFVDWARTEGHLS
;
A
#
# COMPACT_ATOMS: atom_id res chain seq x y z
N LEU A 1 -4.85 -8.13 -5.90
CA LEU A 1 -3.70 -8.27 -6.81
C LEU A 1 -2.54 -8.99 -6.14
N LEU A 2 -1.93 -8.40 -5.10
CA LEU A 2 -0.78 -9.00 -4.39
C LEU A 2 -1.02 -10.45 -3.94
N GLY A 3 -2.13 -10.75 -3.28
CA GLY A 3 -2.44 -12.13 -2.87
C GLY A 3 -2.48 -13.13 -4.03
N ARG A 4 -2.98 -12.72 -5.20
CA ARG A 4 -2.96 -13.56 -6.41
C ARG A 4 -1.53 -13.83 -6.90
N VAL A 5 -0.67 -12.80 -6.89
CA VAL A 5 0.73 -12.92 -7.32
C VAL A 5 1.54 -13.78 -6.35
N VAL A 6 1.30 -13.64 -5.05
CA VAL A 6 1.93 -14.47 -4.01
C VAL A 6 1.39 -15.90 -4.01
N GLY A 7 0.16 -16.13 -4.52
CA GLY A 7 -0.53 -17.42 -4.49
C GLY A 7 -1.33 -17.65 -3.20
N GLU A 8 -1.44 -16.63 -2.35
CA GLU A 8 -2.15 -16.67 -1.07
C GLU A 8 -3.32 -15.69 -1.08
N GLN A 9 -4.51 -16.13 -0.66
CA GLN A 9 -5.64 -15.25 -0.43
C GLN A 9 -5.81 -15.02 1.07
N PRO A 10 -5.16 -14.00 1.67
CA PRO A 10 -5.31 -13.73 3.08
C PRO A 10 -6.75 -13.32 3.39
N SER A 11 -7.30 -13.87 4.48
CA SER A 11 -8.60 -13.46 5.02
C SER A 11 -8.55 -11.97 5.37
N THR A 12 -9.15 -11.15 4.51
CA THR A 12 -9.14 -9.69 4.66
C THR A 12 -10.42 -9.24 5.34
N ARG A 13 -10.32 -8.37 6.37
CA ARG A 13 -11.49 -7.68 6.93
C ARG A 13 -11.67 -6.33 6.26
N VAL A 14 -12.89 -6.04 5.82
CA VAL A 14 -13.24 -4.74 5.25
C VAL A 14 -13.62 -3.79 6.38
N LEU A 15 -12.99 -2.61 6.41
CA LEU A 15 -13.29 -1.56 7.37
C LEU A 15 -13.81 -0.32 6.62
N PRO A 16 -14.83 0.38 7.14
CA PRO A 16 -15.31 1.61 6.55
C PRO A 16 -14.27 2.73 6.72
N ALA A 17 -14.23 3.68 5.78
CA ALA A 17 -13.30 4.81 5.82
C ALA A 17 -13.42 5.64 7.10
N SER A 18 -14.61 5.73 7.69
CA SER A 18 -14.83 6.39 8.99
C SER A 18 -14.04 5.73 10.13
N ALA A 19 -13.99 4.39 10.17
CA ALA A 19 -13.20 3.66 11.16
C ALA A 19 -11.70 3.93 10.98
N ILE A 20 -11.21 3.96 9.74
CA ILE A 20 -9.81 4.28 9.44
C ILE A 20 -9.46 5.72 9.88
N ARG A 21 -10.34 6.70 9.64
CA ARG A 21 -10.14 8.09 10.10
C ARG A 21 -10.10 8.21 11.61
N VAL A 22 -10.93 7.44 12.33
CA VAL A 22 -10.88 7.40 13.80
C VAL A 22 -9.56 6.80 14.26
N LEU A 23 -9.12 5.69 13.64
CA LEU A 23 -7.84 5.06 13.96
C LEU A 23 -6.67 6.01 13.71
N ALA A 24 -6.66 6.75 12.59
CA ALA A 24 -5.64 7.75 12.30
C ALA A 24 -5.52 8.80 13.40
N LYS A 25 -6.65 9.31 13.94
CA LYS A 25 -6.64 10.26 15.06
C LYS A 25 -6.04 9.67 16.34
N VAL A 26 -6.29 8.39 16.62
CA VAL A 26 -5.72 7.68 17.77
C VAL A 26 -4.21 7.51 17.61
N VAL A 27 -3.78 7.01 16.45
CA VAL A 27 -2.36 6.83 16.10
C VAL A 27 -1.61 8.16 16.18
N LYS A 28 -2.18 9.25 15.64
CA LYS A 28 -1.61 10.60 15.73
C LYS A 28 -1.40 11.09 17.16
N ARG A 29 -2.25 10.66 18.10
CA ARG A 29 -2.07 10.99 19.53
C ARG A 29 -0.96 10.16 20.14
N ALA A 30 -0.89 8.86 19.84
CA ALA A 30 0.19 7.98 20.28
C ALA A 30 1.56 8.47 19.77
N GLU A 31 1.62 8.94 18.52
CA GLU A 31 2.85 9.46 17.90
C GLU A 31 3.44 10.70 18.58
N ARG A 32 2.62 11.50 19.27
CA ARG A 32 3.11 12.63 20.08
C ARG A 32 3.91 12.16 21.30
N VAL A 33 3.64 10.95 21.77
CA VAL A 33 4.33 10.35 22.93
C VAL A 33 5.52 9.51 22.46
N ARG A 34 5.35 8.76 21.36
CA ARG A 34 6.39 7.92 20.78
C ARG A 34 6.14 7.72 19.29
N ARG A 35 7.16 7.90 18.46
CA ARG A 35 7.08 7.57 17.02
C ARG A 35 6.73 6.10 16.81
N LEU A 36 5.69 5.83 16.02
CA LEU A 36 5.29 4.48 15.64
C LEU A 36 5.98 4.08 14.34
N PRO A 37 6.48 2.84 14.22
CA PRO A 37 7.08 2.37 12.98
C PRO A 37 6.00 2.14 11.92
N ALA A 38 6.38 2.33 10.65
CA ALA A 38 5.57 1.90 9.52
C ALA A 38 5.25 0.40 9.65
N PRO A 39 4.03 -0.05 9.25
CA PRO A 39 3.07 0.65 8.38
C PRO A 39 1.97 1.46 9.11
N LEU A 40 2.06 1.65 10.44
CA LEU A 40 0.97 2.21 11.25
C LEU A 40 1.30 3.62 11.79
N CYS A 41 1.61 4.56 10.90
CA CYS A 41 1.63 6.00 11.24
C CYS A 41 0.31 6.69 10.85
N ALA A 42 0.02 7.85 11.45
CA ALA A 42 -1.24 8.55 11.20
C ALA A 42 -1.39 8.97 9.73
N GLU A 43 -0.32 9.46 9.13
CA GLU A 43 -0.28 9.92 7.74
C GLU A 43 -0.58 8.78 6.74
N ALA A 44 -0.06 7.57 6.99
CA ALA A 44 -0.37 6.41 6.17
C ALA A 44 -1.87 6.06 6.22
N LEU A 45 -2.47 6.10 7.42
CA LEU A 45 -3.90 5.83 7.60
C LEU A 45 -4.79 6.90 6.96
N GLU A 46 -4.42 8.18 7.06
CA GLU A 46 -5.11 9.28 6.38
C GLU A 46 -5.06 9.12 4.86
N THR A 47 -3.90 8.73 4.32
CA THR A 47 -3.70 8.49 2.89
C THR A 47 -4.58 7.34 2.38
N ILE A 48 -4.61 6.21 3.11
CA ILE A 48 -5.45 5.06 2.77
C ILE A 48 -6.93 5.42 2.83
N ALA A 49 -7.36 6.21 3.81
CA ALA A 49 -8.77 6.61 3.97
C ALA A 49 -9.29 7.52 2.85
N PHE A 50 -8.40 8.18 2.11
CA PHE A 50 -8.77 9.05 0.99
C PHE A 50 -8.97 8.28 -0.32
N GLY A 51 -8.29 7.14 -0.49
CA GLY A 51 -8.52 6.24 -1.63
C GLY A 51 -8.12 6.83 -2.99
N HIS A 52 -7.01 7.57 -3.06
CA HIS A 52 -6.54 8.12 -4.33
C HIS A 52 -6.25 7.01 -5.35
N ARG A 53 -6.87 7.11 -6.52
CA ARG A 53 -6.45 6.34 -7.70
C ARG A 53 -5.34 7.13 -8.40
N TYR A 54 -4.20 6.49 -8.60
CA TYR A 54 -3.12 7.09 -9.37
C TYR A 54 -3.55 7.27 -10.83
N ASP A 55 -3.47 8.51 -11.33
CA ASP A 55 -3.68 8.86 -12.73
C ASP A 55 -2.33 9.20 -13.37
N GLY A 56 -1.81 8.25 -14.16
CA GLY A 56 -0.54 8.40 -14.88
C GLY A 56 -0.66 9.15 -16.22
N ARG A 57 -1.86 9.55 -16.63
CA ARG A 57 -2.11 10.09 -17.98
C ARG A 57 -1.24 11.29 -18.31
N ARG A 58 -1.06 12.20 -17.36
CA ARG A 58 -0.23 13.40 -17.56
C ARG A 58 1.22 13.04 -17.87
N ALA A 59 1.78 12.11 -17.12
CA ALA A 59 3.14 11.63 -17.32
C ALA A 59 3.31 10.92 -18.68
N THR A 60 2.31 10.14 -19.10
CA THR A 60 2.31 9.54 -20.43
C THR A 60 2.25 10.58 -21.54
N LEU A 61 1.41 11.61 -21.40
CA LEU A 61 1.25 12.66 -22.42
C LEU A 61 2.43 13.63 -22.50
N GLU A 62 2.94 14.08 -21.36
CA GLU A 62 3.98 15.12 -21.31
C GLU A 62 5.39 14.56 -21.43
N LEU A 63 5.61 13.33 -20.94
CA LEU A 63 6.95 12.73 -20.84
C LEU A 63 7.12 11.47 -21.71
N GLY A 64 6.07 11.03 -22.41
CA GLY A 64 6.11 9.82 -23.22
C GLY A 64 6.33 8.53 -22.42
N LEU A 65 6.03 8.54 -21.11
CA LEU A 65 6.26 7.39 -20.24
C LEU A 65 5.26 6.26 -20.51
N GLU A 66 5.81 5.08 -20.72
CA GLU A 66 5.07 3.81 -20.77
C GLU A 66 5.05 3.17 -19.38
N TYR A 67 3.85 3.03 -18.81
CA TYR A 67 3.69 2.36 -17.52
C TYR A 67 3.69 0.85 -17.68
N THR A 68 4.49 0.19 -16.86
CA THR A 68 4.39 -1.26 -16.68
C THR A 68 3.18 -1.59 -15.81
N GLU A 69 2.44 -2.63 -16.18
CA GLU A 69 1.32 -3.13 -15.38
C GLU A 69 1.77 -3.47 -13.96
N ALA A 70 1.00 -3.04 -12.97
CA ALA A 70 1.35 -3.24 -11.56
C ALA A 70 1.57 -4.72 -11.21
N GLU A 71 0.86 -5.62 -11.88
CA GLU A 71 1.02 -7.07 -11.69
C GLU A 71 2.43 -7.56 -12.06
N GLU A 72 3.02 -7.04 -13.14
CA GLU A 72 4.36 -7.42 -13.59
C GLU A 72 5.42 -6.97 -12.58
N THR A 73 5.33 -5.73 -12.10
CA THR A 73 6.22 -5.23 -11.05
C THR A 73 6.11 -6.06 -9.76
N LEU A 74 4.89 -6.41 -9.36
CA LEU A 74 4.65 -7.25 -8.18
C LEU A 74 5.20 -8.66 -8.37
N ARG A 75 5.08 -9.24 -9.57
CA ARG A 75 5.62 -10.57 -9.88
C ARG A 75 7.13 -10.59 -9.75
N ARG A 76 7.83 -9.64 -10.40
CA ARG A 76 9.29 -9.49 -10.29
C ARG A 76 9.75 -9.31 -8.85
N PHE A 77 9.02 -8.50 -8.07
CA PHE A 77 9.33 -8.31 -6.65
C PHE A 77 9.17 -9.59 -5.84
N VAL A 78 8.05 -10.32 -6.03
CA VAL A 78 7.80 -11.58 -5.31
C VAL A 78 8.83 -12.65 -5.68
N ASP A 79 9.21 -12.75 -6.96
CA ASP A 79 10.21 -13.71 -7.43
C ASP A 79 11.60 -13.40 -6.83
N TRP A 80 11.98 -12.12 -6.79
CA TRP A 80 13.17 -11.67 -6.08
C TRP A 80 13.10 -12.00 -4.59
N ALA A 81 11.99 -11.68 -3.93
CA ALA A 81 11.83 -11.91 -2.49
C ALA A 81 11.88 -13.40 -2.12
N ARG A 82 11.39 -14.29 -2.99
CA ARG A 82 11.56 -15.75 -2.84
C ARG A 82 13.01 -16.17 -3.01
N THR A 83 13.70 -15.63 -4.01
CA THR A 83 15.10 -15.93 -4.29
C THR A 83 16.02 -15.52 -3.13
N GLU A 84 15.74 -14.39 -2.49
CA GLU A 84 16.48 -13.89 -1.31
C GLU A 84 16.01 -14.54 0.02
N GLY A 85 15.04 -15.44 -0.01
CA GLY A 85 14.53 -16.11 1.19
C GLY A 85 13.70 -15.22 2.12
N HIS A 86 13.18 -14.09 1.62
CA HIS A 86 12.24 -13.23 2.36
C HIS A 86 10.80 -13.76 2.34
N LEU A 87 10.47 -14.61 1.37
CA LEU A 87 9.19 -15.31 1.25
C LEU A 87 9.47 -16.80 1.09
N SER A 88 8.68 -17.64 1.76
CA SER A 88 8.73 -19.11 1.64
C SER A 88 8.03 -19.61 0.39
#